data_AF-A0A7C3CYU7-F1
#
_entry.id   AF-A0A7C3CYU7-F1
#
_cell.length_a   1.000
_cell.length_b   1.000
_cell.length_c   1.000
_cell.angle_alpha   90.00
_cell.angle_beta   90.00
_cell.angle_gamma   90.00
#
_symmetry.space_group_name_H-M   'P 1'
#
loop_
_entity.id
_entity.type
_entity.pdbx_description
1 polymer ?
#
loop_
_entity_poly.entity_id
_entity_poly.type
_entity_poly.pdbx_seq_one_letter_code
_entity_poly.pdbx_strand_id
1 'polypeptide(L)'
;MSFIFSTFQVPLWFLVFALASAAPLWIKWYKLFHKKFISSGVIQNKFFNSEEFEPSEEISIFKKATDNWNASVEHEKKSEALKKSKKQYDISSADQPYVKIVLKILALKGDAGMLIQSISDNLEISSNEIKKSLSYLEKNEFVESVSGSMGQKYYLSPRGKKYCVKRGYIKG
;
A
#
# COMPACT_ATOMS: atom_id res chain seq x y z
N MET A 1 8.31 -42.86 -28.54
CA MET A 1 7.39 -42.20 -27.59
C MET A 1 6.08 -41.89 -28.31
N SER A 2 5.18 -42.87 -28.43
CA SER A 2 3.94 -42.73 -29.21
C SER A 2 2.83 -43.58 -28.59
N PHE A 3 2.52 -43.35 -27.30
CA PHE A 3 1.50 -44.12 -26.58
C PHE A 3 0.32 -43.28 -26.06
N ILE A 4 0.30 -41.97 -26.33
CA ILE A 4 -0.76 -41.07 -25.84
C ILE A 4 -1.80 -40.73 -26.93
N PHE A 5 -1.56 -41.08 -28.20
CA PHE A 5 -2.45 -40.74 -29.31
C PHE A 5 -3.33 -41.90 -29.82
N SER A 6 -3.16 -43.13 -29.32
CA SER A 6 -3.84 -44.31 -29.88
C SER A 6 -5.16 -44.69 -29.19
N THR A 7 -5.60 -43.96 -28.16
CA THR A 7 -6.81 -44.32 -27.37
C THR A 7 -7.95 -43.31 -27.41
N PHE A 8 -7.78 -42.16 -28.04
CA PHE A 8 -8.84 -41.14 -28.10
C PHE A 8 -9.21 -40.84 -29.55
N GLN A 9 -10.14 -41.63 -30.08
CA GLN A 9 -10.91 -41.25 -31.27
C GLN A 9 -11.97 -40.21 -30.85
N VAL A 10 -11.52 -39.09 -30.28
CA VAL A 10 -12.39 -37.97 -29.93
C VAL A 10 -12.75 -37.28 -31.24
N PRO A 11 -14.03 -37.18 -31.60
CA PRO A 11 -14.43 -36.49 -32.81
C PRO A 11 -13.89 -35.06 -32.80
N LEU A 12 -13.33 -34.62 -33.93
CA LEU A 12 -12.69 -33.32 -34.04
C LEU A 12 -13.62 -32.16 -33.65
N TRP A 13 -14.93 -32.32 -33.89
CA TRP A 13 -15.96 -31.35 -33.49
C TRP A 13 -16.07 -31.17 -31.97
N PHE A 14 -15.80 -32.23 -31.18
CA PHE A 14 -15.82 -32.15 -29.72
C PHE A 14 -14.64 -31.34 -29.17
N LEU A 15 -13.46 -31.44 -29.80
CA LEU A 15 -12.31 -30.60 -29.46
C LEU A 15 -12.57 -29.12 -29.75
N VAL A 16 -13.15 -28.82 -30.93
CA VAL A 16 -13.52 -27.45 -31.30
C VAL A 16 -14.57 -26.89 -30.33
N PHE A 17 -15.55 -27.70 -29.95
CA PHE A 17 -16.58 -27.32 -28.97
C PHE A 17 -16.01 -27.10 -27.55
N ALA A 18 -15.13 -27.98 -27.10
CA ALA A 18 -14.43 -27.84 -25.82
C ALA A 18 -13.57 -26.57 -25.79
N LEU A 19 -12.87 -26.26 -26.89
CA LEU A 19 -12.08 -25.04 -26.99
C LEU A 19 -12.95 -23.78 -27.03
N ALA A 20 -14.06 -23.80 -27.79
CA ALA A 20 -14.99 -22.69 -27.91
C ALA A 20 -15.70 -22.38 -26.58
N SER A 21 -16.02 -23.40 -25.79
CA SER A 21 -16.61 -23.25 -24.45
C SER A 21 -15.59 -22.81 -23.40
N ALA A 22 -14.33 -23.24 -23.50
CA ALA A 22 -13.25 -22.81 -22.61
C ALA A 22 -12.75 -21.39 -22.90
N ALA A 23 -12.79 -20.94 -24.16
CA ALA A 23 -12.31 -19.63 -24.58
C ALA A 23 -12.90 -18.42 -23.80
N PRO A 24 -14.24 -18.30 -23.60
CA PRO A 24 -14.80 -17.17 -22.86
C PRO A 24 -14.43 -17.16 -21.37
N LEU A 25 -14.22 -18.34 -20.77
CA LEU A 25 -13.73 -18.46 -19.39
C LEU A 25 -12.27 -18.02 -19.30
N TRP A 26 -11.44 -18.41 -20.27
CA TRP A 26 -10.03 -18.02 -20.34
C TRP A 26 -9.88 -16.51 -20.53
N ILE A 27 -10.68 -15.90 -21.40
CA ILE A 27 -10.67 -14.45 -21.65
C ILE A 27 -11.07 -13.65 -20.40
N LYS A 28 -12.07 -14.09 -19.64
CA LYS A 28 -12.45 -13.45 -18.37
C LYS A 28 -11.34 -13.56 -17.33
N TRP A 29 -10.72 -14.72 -17.20
CA TRP A 29 -9.63 -14.94 -16.27
C TRP A 29 -8.38 -14.11 -16.65
N TYR A 30 -8.01 -14.10 -17.93
CA TYR A 30 -6.91 -13.30 -18.46
C TYR A 30 -7.10 -11.80 -18.22
N LYS A 31 -8.31 -11.27 -18.41
CA LYS A 31 -8.62 -9.86 -18.14
C LYS A 31 -8.48 -9.50 -16.65
N LEU A 32 -8.90 -10.39 -15.75
CA LEU A 32 -8.73 -10.21 -14.31
C LEU A 32 -7.26 -10.32 -13.89
N PHE A 33 -6.52 -11.26 -14.48
CA PHE A 33 -5.10 -11.45 -14.25
C PHE A 33 -4.30 -10.23 -14.70
N HIS A 34 -4.50 -9.75 -15.94
CA HIS A 34 -3.84 -8.54 -16.44
C HIS A 34 -4.24 -7.28 -15.67
N LYS A 35 -5.50 -7.14 -15.27
CA LYS A 35 -5.91 -6.00 -14.43
C LYS A 35 -5.14 -5.99 -13.10
N LYS A 36 -4.93 -7.16 -12.47
CA LYS A 36 -4.12 -7.28 -11.26
C LYS A 36 -2.62 -7.13 -11.54
N PHE A 37 -2.08 -7.71 -12.60
CA PHE A 37 -0.64 -7.67 -12.90
C PHE A 37 -0.15 -6.33 -13.46
N ILE A 38 -1.01 -5.56 -14.13
CA ILE A 38 -0.68 -4.20 -14.60
C ILE A 38 -0.91 -3.18 -13.46
N SER A 39 -1.92 -3.37 -12.61
CA SER A 39 -2.11 -2.50 -11.43
C SER A 39 -1.07 -2.74 -10.32
N SER A 40 -0.46 -3.92 -10.31
CA SER A 40 0.66 -4.26 -9.44
C SER A 40 1.93 -4.05 -10.26
N GLY A 41 2.52 -2.83 -10.23
CA GLY A 41 3.71 -2.45 -11.00
C GLY A 41 5.00 -3.22 -10.68
N VAL A 42 4.96 -4.55 -10.73
CA VAL A 42 6.02 -5.46 -10.28
C VAL A 42 6.96 -5.83 -11.43
N ILE A 43 6.57 -5.65 -12.70
CA ILE A 43 7.38 -6.09 -13.86
C ILE A 43 7.96 -4.93 -14.68
N GLN A 44 7.41 -3.71 -14.62
CA GLN A 44 7.94 -2.59 -15.41
C GLN A 44 9.28 -2.03 -14.92
N ASN A 45 9.67 -2.26 -13.66
CA ASN A 45 10.93 -1.69 -13.14
C ASN A 45 12.18 -2.57 -13.36
N LYS A 46 12.06 -3.76 -13.98
CA LYS A 46 13.22 -4.68 -14.15
C LYS A 46 13.71 -4.87 -15.59
N PHE A 47 12.98 -4.40 -16.60
CA PHE A 47 13.35 -4.65 -18.01
C PHE A 47 13.67 -3.39 -18.83
N PHE A 48 13.59 -2.18 -18.25
CA PHE A 48 13.86 -0.93 -18.96
C PHE A 48 15.26 -0.33 -18.75
N ASN A 49 16.16 -0.96 -17.97
CA ASN A 49 17.48 -0.40 -17.65
C ASN A 49 18.65 -1.38 -17.89
N SER A 50 18.66 -2.12 -18.99
CA SER A 50 19.82 -2.95 -19.33
C SER A 50 20.07 -2.98 -20.83
N GLU A 51 20.48 -1.84 -21.36
CA GLU A 51 21.26 -1.74 -22.60
C GLU A 51 22.46 -0.81 -22.32
N GLU A 52 23.64 -1.33 -22.67
CA GLU A 52 24.97 -0.67 -22.75
C GLU A 52 25.60 -0.10 -21.47
N PHE A 53 26.63 -0.77 -20.92
CA PHE A 53 28.03 -0.31 -20.99
C PHE A 53 29.02 -1.29 -20.31
N GLU A 54 30.26 -1.27 -20.80
CA GLU A 54 31.42 -2.11 -20.45
C GLU A 54 31.90 -2.04 -18.98
N PRO A 55 32.70 -3.02 -18.50
CA PRO A 55 32.98 -3.19 -17.08
C PRO A 55 34.17 -2.33 -16.64
N SER A 56 33.89 -1.26 -15.90
CA SER A 56 34.92 -0.51 -15.18
C SER A 56 34.51 -0.26 -13.73
N GLU A 57 35.31 -0.77 -12.80
CA GLU A 57 35.50 -0.34 -11.40
C GLU A 57 34.32 -0.46 -10.40
N GLU A 58 33.06 -0.41 -10.81
CA GLU A 58 31.90 -0.43 -9.89
C GLU A 58 31.70 -1.75 -9.14
N ILE A 59 32.08 -2.88 -9.76
CA ILE A 59 31.96 -4.22 -9.16
C ILE A 59 32.80 -4.32 -7.88
N SER A 60 33.92 -3.59 -7.81
CA SER A 60 34.78 -3.56 -6.64
C SER A 60 34.16 -2.79 -5.46
N ILE A 61 33.36 -1.76 -5.75
CA ILE A 61 32.65 -0.95 -4.74
C ILE A 61 31.46 -1.73 -4.18
N PHE A 62 30.73 -2.45 -5.03
CA PHE A 62 29.63 -3.33 -4.60
C PHE A 62 30.11 -4.46 -3.69
N LYS A 63 31.27 -5.08 -4.00
CA LYS A 63 31.86 -6.11 -3.13
C LYS A 63 32.25 -5.54 -1.76
N LYS A 64 32.82 -4.33 -1.73
CA LYS A 64 33.19 -3.62 -0.50
C LYS A 64 31.98 -3.20 0.33
N ALA A 65 30.85 -2.88 -0.30
CA ALA A 65 29.59 -2.56 0.37
C ALA A 65 28.89 -3.81 0.94
N THR A 66 28.97 -4.95 0.23
CA THR A 66 28.46 -6.25 0.72
C THR A 66 29.22 -6.75 1.95
N ASP A 67 30.53 -6.61 1.97
CA ASP A 67 31.34 -7.04 3.12
C ASP A 67 31.09 -6.17 4.37
N ASN A 68 30.81 -4.88 4.19
CA ASN A 68 30.45 -3.97 5.29
C ASN A 68 29.05 -4.26 5.86
N TRP A 69 28.11 -4.74 5.03
CA TRP A 69 26.78 -5.16 5.50
C TRP A 69 26.87 -6.38 6.41
N ASN A 70 27.69 -7.38 6.07
CA ASN A 70 27.84 -8.59 6.90
C ASN A 70 28.48 -8.31 8.27
N ALA A 71 29.40 -7.34 8.37
CA ALA A 71 30.02 -6.96 9.65
C ALA A 71 29.02 -6.28 10.63
N SER A 72 28.00 -5.57 10.12
CA SER A 72 26.95 -4.96 10.95
C SER A 72 25.93 -5.96 11.53
N VAL A 73 25.86 -7.19 11.02
CA VAL A 73 24.90 -8.22 11.48
C VAL A 73 25.30 -8.80 12.85
N GLU A 74 26.57 -8.73 13.24
CA GLU A 74 27.04 -9.31 14.51
C GLU A 74 26.78 -8.40 15.73
N HIS A 75 26.56 -7.10 15.54
CA HIS A 75 26.30 -6.16 16.64
C HIS A 75 24.81 -5.99 17.01
N GLU A 76 23.86 -6.48 16.21
CA GLU A 76 22.42 -6.31 16.49
C GLU A 76 21.81 -7.39 17.43
N LYS A 77 22.47 -8.55 17.61
CA LYS A 77 21.93 -9.69 18.41
C LYS A 77 21.69 -9.39 19.90
N LYS A 78 22.22 -8.30 20.46
CA LYS A 78 21.95 -7.89 21.87
C LYS A 78 20.75 -6.96 22.04
N SER A 79 20.15 -6.46 20.96
CA SER A 79 19.02 -5.53 21.03
C SER A 79 17.65 -6.16 20.67
N GLU A 80 17.65 -7.44 20.29
CA GLU A 80 16.45 -8.16 19.81
C GLU A 80 15.52 -8.68 20.93
N ALA A 81 15.93 -8.63 22.21
CA ALA A 81 15.09 -9.09 23.32
C ALA A 81 13.98 -8.09 23.73
N LEU A 82 14.04 -6.83 23.28
CA LEU A 82 13.07 -5.77 23.65
C LEU A 82 12.12 -5.33 22.52
N LYS A 83 12.27 -5.85 21.29
CA LYS A 83 11.45 -5.46 20.12
C LYS A 83 10.47 -6.54 19.64
N LYS A 84 10.13 -7.53 20.47
CA LYS A 84 9.17 -8.61 20.15
C LYS A 84 7.80 -8.51 20.85
N SER A 85 7.37 -7.30 21.25
CA SER A 85 5.95 -7.09 21.60
C SER A 85 5.35 -5.94 20.78
N LYS A 86 4.21 -6.23 20.15
CA LYS A 86 3.38 -5.34 19.30
C LYS A 86 3.79 -5.14 17.83
N LYS A 87 3.94 -6.25 17.09
CA LYS A 87 3.38 -6.32 15.73
C LYS A 87 2.03 -7.03 15.82
N GLN A 88 1.01 -6.27 16.17
CA GLN A 88 -0.37 -6.64 15.90
C GLN A 88 -1.04 -5.34 15.47
N TYR A 89 -1.76 -5.37 14.36
CA TYR A 89 -2.86 -4.49 13.94
C TYR A 89 -2.87 -4.39 12.41
N ASP A 90 -3.28 -5.50 11.78
CA ASP A 90 -4.21 -5.40 10.65
C ASP A 90 -5.55 -4.89 11.22
N ILE A 91 -5.64 -3.59 11.47
CA ILE A 91 -6.95 -2.95 11.61
C ILE A 91 -7.41 -2.75 10.17
N SER A 92 -8.21 -3.72 9.72
CA SER A 92 -8.94 -3.64 8.46
C SER A 92 -9.60 -2.26 8.35
N SER A 93 -9.50 -1.65 7.18
CA SER A 93 -10.16 -0.37 6.84
C SER A 93 -11.67 -0.31 7.13
N ALA A 94 -12.29 -1.45 7.50
CA ALA A 94 -13.67 -1.58 7.96
C ALA A 94 -13.90 -1.12 9.41
N ASP A 95 -12.89 -1.12 10.29
CA ASP A 95 -13.08 -0.94 11.74
C ASP A 95 -13.09 0.52 12.21
N GLN A 96 -12.86 1.48 11.33
CA GLN A 96 -12.83 2.90 11.71
C GLN A 96 -13.83 3.73 10.90
N PRO A 97 -15.12 3.73 11.29
CA PRO A 97 -16.17 4.45 10.56
C PRO A 97 -15.90 5.96 10.48
N TYR A 98 -15.20 6.52 11.46
CA TYR A 98 -15.03 7.97 11.61
C TYR A 98 -13.80 8.55 10.90
N VAL A 99 -12.88 7.73 10.38
CA VAL A 99 -11.65 8.21 9.71
C VAL A 99 -11.96 9.13 8.54
N LYS A 100 -12.90 8.73 7.68
CA LYS A 100 -13.30 9.54 6.51
C LYS A 100 -13.96 10.85 6.92
N ILE A 101 -14.75 10.81 8.00
CA ILE A 101 -15.50 11.95 8.50
C ILE A 101 -14.55 12.98 9.14
N VAL A 102 -13.63 12.52 10.00
CA VAL A 102 -12.60 13.36 10.61
C VAL A 102 -11.71 14.00 9.55
N LEU A 103 -11.29 13.24 8.55
CA LEU A 103 -10.49 13.76 7.44
C LEU A 103 -11.24 14.84 6.63
N LYS A 104 -12.54 14.63 6.38
CA LYS A 104 -13.39 15.62 5.71
C LYS A 104 -13.53 16.92 6.50
N ILE A 105 -13.68 16.83 7.82
CA ILE A 105 -13.80 18.03 8.67
C ILE A 105 -12.49 18.82 8.74
N LEU A 106 -11.36 18.12 8.90
CA LEU A 106 -10.05 18.76 8.80
C LEU A 106 -9.89 19.46 7.45
N ALA A 107 -10.37 18.83 6.37
CA ALA A 107 -10.32 19.39 5.03
C ALA A 107 -11.18 20.67 4.88
N LEU A 108 -12.37 20.69 5.47
CA LEU A 108 -13.24 21.86 5.46
C LEU A 108 -12.67 23.05 6.25
N LYS A 109 -11.89 22.79 7.32
CA LYS A 109 -11.19 23.85 8.05
C LYS A 109 -9.89 24.30 7.37
N GLY A 110 -9.37 23.53 6.41
CA GLY A 110 -8.15 23.85 5.68
C GLY A 110 -6.92 23.88 6.59
N ASP A 111 -6.20 24.99 6.56
CA ASP A 111 -4.88 25.13 7.20
C ASP A 111 -4.92 25.56 8.67
N ALA A 112 -6.11 25.87 9.21
CA ALA A 112 -6.25 26.35 10.58
C ALA A 112 -5.88 25.30 11.65
N GLY A 113 -5.92 24.01 11.28
CA GLY A 113 -5.79 22.88 12.19
C GLY A 113 -6.93 22.82 13.22
N MET A 114 -7.09 21.68 13.89
CA MET A 114 -8.16 21.51 14.87
C MET A 114 -7.69 20.78 16.13
N LEU A 115 -8.26 21.17 17.26
CA LEU A 115 -8.15 20.45 18.53
C LEU A 115 -9.11 19.26 18.53
N ILE A 116 -8.75 18.18 19.23
CA ILE A 116 -9.62 16.99 19.38
C ILE A 116 -10.98 17.39 19.94
N GLN A 117 -11.00 18.26 20.96
CA GLN A 117 -12.23 18.73 21.59
C GLN A 117 -13.14 19.40 20.56
N SER A 118 -12.60 20.30 19.73
CA SER A 118 -13.37 20.95 18.68
C SER A 118 -13.88 19.96 17.62
N ILE A 119 -13.12 18.92 17.28
CA ILE A 119 -13.60 17.88 16.37
C ILE A 119 -14.73 17.07 17.03
N SER A 120 -14.61 16.77 18.32
CA SER A 120 -15.61 16.07 19.13
C SER A 120 -16.92 16.85 19.18
N ASP A 121 -16.85 18.14 19.47
CA ASP A 121 -18.01 19.00 19.60
C ASP A 121 -18.72 19.19 18.24
N ASN A 122 -17.97 19.30 17.14
CA ASN A 122 -18.56 19.43 15.80
C ASN A 122 -19.21 18.13 15.28
N LEU A 123 -18.80 16.99 15.82
CA LEU A 123 -19.24 15.68 15.36
C LEU A 123 -20.22 14.97 16.29
N GLU A 124 -20.36 15.47 17.52
CA GLU A 124 -21.07 14.79 18.61
C GLU A 124 -20.55 13.35 18.85
N ILE A 125 -19.29 13.09 18.47
CA ILE A 125 -18.61 11.81 18.63
C ILE A 125 -17.70 11.86 19.84
N SER A 126 -17.49 10.73 20.51
CA SER A 126 -16.61 10.66 21.67
C SER A 126 -15.15 11.01 21.31
N SER A 127 -14.48 11.79 22.17
CA SER A 127 -13.07 12.16 21.99
C SER A 127 -12.14 10.94 21.84
N ASN A 128 -12.52 9.80 22.41
CA ASN A 128 -11.74 8.55 22.31
C ASN A 128 -11.78 7.93 20.92
N GLU A 129 -12.94 7.94 20.25
CA GLU A 129 -13.06 7.43 18.87
C GLU A 129 -12.33 8.33 17.87
N ILE A 130 -12.38 9.64 18.10
CA ILE A 130 -11.63 10.61 17.30
C ILE A 130 -10.13 10.41 17.48
N LYS A 131 -9.64 10.21 18.72
CA LYS A 131 -8.22 9.88 18.98
C LYS A 131 -7.76 8.63 18.24
N LYS A 132 -8.58 7.56 18.23
CA LYS A 132 -8.28 6.34 17.47
C LYS A 132 -8.16 6.62 15.97
N SER A 133 -9.09 7.41 15.44
CA SER A 133 -9.14 7.79 14.02
C SER A 133 -7.97 8.69 13.62
N LEU A 134 -7.63 9.69 14.46
CA LEU A 134 -6.49 10.57 14.26
C LEU A 134 -5.17 9.81 14.34
N SER A 135 -5.02 8.88 15.28
CA SER A 135 -3.83 8.02 15.37
C SER A 135 -3.65 7.16 14.10
N TYR A 136 -4.74 6.67 13.52
CA TYR A 136 -4.68 5.98 12.23
C TYR A 136 -4.27 6.92 11.08
N LEU A 137 -4.84 8.12 11.03
CA LEU A 137 -4.51 9.11 10.00
C LEU A 137 -3.05 9.59 10.11
N GLU A 138 -2.54 9.75 11.32
CA GLU A 138 -1.16 10.13 11.61
C GLU A 138 -0.17 9.02 11.20
N LYS A 139 -0.47 7.75 11.52
CA LYS A 139 0.33 6.60 11.09
C LYS A 139 0.43 6.47 9.56
N ASN A 140 -0.59 6.92 8.83
CA ASN A 140 -0.62 6.90 7.37
C ASN A 140 -0.17 8.22 6.75
N GLU A 141 0.40 9.13 7.54
CA GLU A 141 0.93 10.42 7.10
C GLU A 141 -0.12 11.33 6.42
N PHE A 142 -1.41 11.19 6.74
CA PHE A 142 -2.46 12.07 6.23
C PHE A 142 -2.67 13.31 7.11
N VAL A 143 -2.31 13.21 8.38
CA VAL A 143 -2.49 14.26 9.39
C VAL A 143 -1.20 14.39 10.18
N GLU A 144 -0.83 15.62 10.50
CA GLU A 144 0.30 15.97 11.35
C GLU A 144 -0.22 16.54 12.67
N SER A 145 0.42 16.18 13.77
CA SER A 145 0.08 16.70 15.08
C SER A 145 1.14 17.69 15.56
N VAL A 146 0.70 18.86 15.99
CA VAL A 146 1.56 19.93 16.50
C VAL A 146 1.13 20.23 17.93
N SER A 147 2.03 19.97 18.86
CA SER A 147 1.84 20.27 20.27
C SER A 147 2.11 21.75 20.54
N GLY A 148 1.12 22.46 21.07
CA GLY A 148 1.25 23.85 21.53
C GLY A 148 0.87 24.00 23.00
N SER A 149 0.94 25.23 23.50
CA SER A 149 0.57 25.56 24.90
C SER A 149 -0.89 25.27 25.25
N MET A 150 -1.78 25.33 24.26
CA MET A 150 -3.23 25.08 24.40
C MET A 150 -3.61 23.61 24.08
N GLY A 151 -2.64 22.72 23.95
CA GLY A 151 -2.83 21.31 23.60
C GLY A 151 -2.39 20.96 22.18
N GLN A 152 -2.75 19.74 21.76
CA GLN A 152 -2.34 19.17 20.48
C GLN A 152 -3.34 19.53 19.38
N LYS A 153 -2.86 20.26 18.37
CA LYS A 153 -3.62 20.59 17.16
C LYS A 153 -3.24 19.63 16.04
N TYR A 154 -4.24 19.27 15.24
CA TYR A 154 -4.09 18.36 14.12
C TYR A 154 -4.28 19.11 12.81
N TYR A 155 -3.34 18.96 11.90
CA TYR A 155 -3.29 19.62 10.60
C TYR A 155 -3.29 18.59 9.48
N LEU A 156 -3.81 18.96 8.31
CA LEU A 156 -3.68 18.14 7.13
C LEU A 156 -2.23 18.20 6.61
N SER A 157 -1.60 17.03 6.50
CA SER A 157 -0.28 16.93 5.88
C SER A 157 -0.37 17.26 4.38
N PRO A 158 0.76 17.54 3.70
CA PRO A 158 0.77 17.72 2.24
C PRO A 158 0.15 16.53 1.48
N ARG A 159 0.35 15.30 1.98
CA ARG A 159 -0.24 14.08 1.43
C ARG A 159 -1.75 14.01 1.67
N GLY A 160 -2.20 14.37 2.87
CA GLY A 160 -3.60 14.54 3.24
C GLY A 160 -4.33 15.53 2.35
N LYS A 161 -3.72 16.69 2.10
CA LYS A 161 -4.27 17.72 1.21
C LYS A 161 -4.48 17.19 -0.21
N LYS A 162 -3.46 16.56 -0.80
CA LYS A 162 -3.56 15.94 -2.14
C LYS A 162 -4.69 14.91 -2.20
N TYR A 163 -4.82 14.08 -1.16
CA TYR A 163 -5.91 13.10 -1.08
C TYR A 163 -7.28 13.78 -1.02
N CYS A 164 -7.42 14.83 -0.20
CA CYS A 164 -8.68 15.58 -0.06
C CYS A 164 -9.07 16.31 -1.34
N VAL A 165 -8.11 16.86 -2.08
CA VAL A 165 -8.34 17.46 -3.41
C VAL A 165 -8.80 16.40 -4.41
N LYS A 166 -8.12 15.24 -4.48
CA LYS A 166 -8.52 14.12 -5.36
C LYS A 166 -9.93 13.59 -5.06
N ARG A 167 -10.35 13.67 -3.80
CA ARG A 167 -11.70 13.28 -3.35
C ARG A 167 -12.75 14.40 -3.49
N GLY A 168 -12.34 15.61 -3.83
CA GLY A 168 -13.24 16.76 -3.97
C GLY A 168 -13.72 17.34 -2.63
N TYR A 169 -13.00 17.12 -1.53
CA TYR A 169 -13.33 17.73 -0.23
C TYR A 169 -12.88 19.20 -0.15
N ILE A 170 -11.84 19.55 -0.90
CA ILE A 170 -11.29 20.91 -1.01
C ILE A 170 -11.19 21.22 -2.50
N LYS A 171 -11.56 22.44 -2.91
CA LYS A 171 -11.24 22.94 -4.25
C LYS A 171 -9.78 23.38 -4.24
N GLY A 172 -8.95 22.68 -5.02
CA GLY A 172 -7.54 23.00 -5.20
C GLY A 172 -7.33 24.23 -6.07
#